data_AF-A0A4Q0VEK0-F1
#
_entry.id   AF-A0A4Q0VEK0-F1
#
_cell.length_a   1.000
_cell.length_b   1.000
_cell.length_c   1.000
_cell.angle_alpha   90.00
_cell.angle_beta   90.00
_cell.angle_gamma   90.00
#
_symmetry.space_group_name_H-M   'P 1'
#
loop_
_entity.id
_entity.type
_entity.pdbx_description
1 polymer ?
#
loop_
_entity_poly.entity_id
_entity_poly.type
_entity_poly.pdbx_seq_one_letter_code
_entity_poly.pdbx_strand_id
1 'polypeptide(L)'
;MFLKFLRSWIVNIATVVLFITAVEMLLPNNNLKKYSKFVMGLILMVTLINPLIKLIDKDFNINKYYYEFSKGIDHEESKESFFQYKEKNIERTKENFNKNLQEVVDKKLKNKFPKGKFKVDTKVEFNEEDNNFTIEGIKVGFKDKRVEKVKKVQVSINENDNNSEEDELSKDIRNYLSEELGLSKDIISVNKM
;
A
#
# COMPACT_ATOMS: atom_id res chain seq x y z
N MET A 1 -50.71 16.96 8.78
CA MET A 1 -49.29 17.00 9.19
C MET A 1 -48.37 17.14 7.97
N PHE A 2 -48.49 16.28 6.96
CA PHE A 2 -47.71 16.30 5.71
C PHE A 2 -47.81 17.62 4.92
N LEU A 3 -49.01 18.16 4.68
CA LEU A 3 -49.17 19.45 3.95
C LEU A 3 -48.50 20.64 4.66
N LYS A 4 -48.51 20.67 5.99
CA LYS A 4 -47.84 21.74 6.77
C LYS A 4 -46.32 21.65 6.62
N PHE A 5 -45.78 20.43 6.61
CA PHE A 5 -44.36 20.17 6.34
C PHE A 5 -43.98 20.58 4.90
N LEU A 6 -44.77 20.16 3.91
CA LEU A 6 -44.53 20.49 2.50
C LEU A 6 -44.60 22.00 2.26
N ARG A 7 -45.57 22.69 2.86
CA ARG A 7 -45.68 24.15 2.83
C ARG A 7 -44.43 24.82 3.40
N SER A 8 -43.99 24.39 4.60
CA SER A 8 -42.79 24.94 5.24
C SER A 8 -41.54 24.72 4.38
N TRP A 9 -41.40 23.52 3.79
CA TRP A 9 -40.29 23.22 2.90
C TRP A 9 -40.28 24.09 1.64
N ILE A 10 -41.41 24.23 0.96
CA ILE A 10 -41.52 25.08 -0.23
C ILE A 10 -41.19 26.54 0.10
N VAL A 11 -41.67 27.05 1.24
CA VAL A 11 -41.33 28.40 1.72
C VAL A 11 -39.83 28.53 1.99
N ASN A 12 -39.19 27.51 2.57
CA ASN A 12 -37.74 27.51 2.79
C ASN A 12 -36.96 27.52 1.48
N ILE A 13 -37.34 26.70 0.49
CA ILE A 13 -36.71 26.71 -0.83
C ILE A 13 -36.86 28.08 -1.48
N ALA A 14 -38.07 28.65 -1.48
CA ALA A 14 -38.33 29.96 -2.06
C ALA A 14 -37.47 31.04 -1.40
N THR A 15 -37.32 31.00 -0.07
CA THR A 15 -36.47 31.92 0.69
C THR A 15 -35.00 31.78 0.30
N VAL A 16 -34.49 30.55 0.20
CA VAL A 16 -33.11 30.27 -0.24
C VAL A 16 -32.87 30.76 -1.67
N VAL A 17 -33.80 30.53 -2.60
CA VAL A 17 -33.69 31.00 -3.98
C VAL A 17 -33.67 32.52 -4.06
N LEU A 18 -34.55 33.20 -3.30
CA LEU A 18 -34.55 34.66 -3.22
C LEU A 18 -33.22 35.19 -2.68
N PHE A 19 -32.68 34.56 -1.64
CA PHE A 19 -31.38 34.92 -1.07
C PHE A 19 -30.23 34.72 -2.07
N ILE A 20 -30.18 33.57 -2.74
CA ILE A 20 -29.19 33.27 -3.79
C ILE A 20 -29.24 34.33 -4.89
N THR A 21 -30.45 34.71 -5.32
CA THR A 21 -30.64 35.73 -6.36
C THR A 21 -30.12 37.09 -5.89
N ALA A 22 -30.41 37.49 -4.65
CA ALA A 22 -29.91 38.73 -4.08
C ALA A 22 -28.37 38.74 -3.99
N VAL A 23 -27.77 37.66 -3.51
CA VAL A 23 -26.30 37.51 -3.46
C VAL A 23 -25.69 37.56 -4.85
N GLU A 24 -26.29 36.89 -5.84
CA GLU A 24 -25.82 36.90 -7.22
C GLU A 24 -25.83 38.32 -7.83
N MET A 25 -26.83 39.14 -7.50
CA MET A 25 -26.93 40.53 -7.95
C MET A 25 -25.86 41.43 -7.32
N LEU A 26 -25.48 41.18 -6.07
CA LEU A 26 -24.42 41.93 -5.38
C LEU A 26 -23.02 41.57 -5.89
N LEU A 27 -22.84 40.36 -6.43
CA LEU A 27 -21.53 39.90 -6.88
C LEU A 27 -21.09 40.56 -8.20
N PRO A 28 -19.85 41.07 -8.27
CA PRO A 28 -19.30 41.64 -9.49
C PRO A 28 -19.13 40.56 -10.57
N ASN A 29 -19.26 40.95 -11.84
CA ASN A 29 -19.13 40.04 -12.98
C ASN A 29 -17.67 39.65 -13.23
N ASN A 30 -17.12 38.78 -12.37
CA ASN A 30 -15.78 38.23 -12.47
C ASN A 30 -15.79 36.70 -12.23
N ASN A 31 -14.60 36.10 -12.16
CA ASN A 31 -14.46 34.66 -11.90
C ASN A 31 -15.11 34.22 -10.57
N LEU A 32 -15.14 35.07 -9.53
CA LEU A 32 -15.79 34.75 -8.25
C LEU A 32 -17.29 34.52 -8.40
N LYS A 33 -17.96 35.24 -9.32
CA LYS A 33 -19.38 35.01 -9.60
C LYS A 33 -19.64 33.60 -10.13
N LYS A 34 -18.75 33.07 -10.98
CA LYS A 34 -18.85 31.69 -11.49
C LYS A 34 -18.73 30.66 -10.36
N TYR A 35 -17.73 30.82 -9.48
CA TYR A 35 -17.54 29.91 -8.35
C TYR A 35 -18.66 30.03 -7.32
N SER A 36 -19.13 31.25 -7.04
CA SER A 36 -20.23 31.47 -6.12
C SER A 36 -21.55 30.87 -6.62
N LYS A 37 -21.86 31.00 -7.92
CA LYS A 37 -23.02 30.31 -8.53
C LYS A 37 -22.97 28.80 -8.34
N PHE A 38 -21.80 28.20 -8.52
CA PHE A 38 -21.62 26.76 -8.29
C PHE A 38 -21.92 26.39 -6.82
N VAL A 39 -21.32 27.11 -5.87
CA VAL A 39 -21.53 26.87 -4.43
C VAL A 39 -22.99 27.10 -4.02
N MET A 40 -23.64 28.16 -4.51
CA MET A 40 -25.06 28.43 -4.27
C MET A 40 -25.97 27.34 -4.84
N GLY A 41 -25.61 26.77 -6.01
CA GLY A 41 -26.28 25.59 -6.56
C GLY A 41 -26.17 24.37 -5.65
N LEU A 42 -25.01 24.14 -5.03
CA LEU A 42 -24.83 23.06 -4.04
C LEU A 42 -25.68 23.30 -2.79
N ILE A 43 -25.73 24.53 -2.26
CA ILE A 43 -26.57 24.90 -1.11
C ILE A 43 -28.05 24.63 -1.42
N LEU A 44 -28.51 25.02 -2.62
CA LEU A 44 -29.88 24.74 -3.07
C LEU A 44 -30.13 23.23 -3.18
N MET A 45 -29.18 22.47 -3.73
CA MET A 45 -29.28 21.02 -3.87
C MET A 45 -29.41 20.32 -2.50
N VAL A 46 -28.58 20.69 -1.51
CA VAL A 46 -28.68 20.16 -0.14
C VAL A 46 -30.04 20.48 0.49
N THR A 47 -30.54 21.70 0.28
CA THR A 47 -31.86 22.14 0.78
C THR A 47 -33.00 21.33 0.16
N LEU A 48 -32.87 20.92 -1.09
CA LEU A 48 -33.84 20.05 -1.78
C LEU A 48 -33.78 18.60 -1.30
N ILE A 49 -32.58 18.06 -1.07
CA ILE A 49 -32.37 16.66 -0.72
C ILE A 49 -32.85 16.34 0.71
N ASN A 50 -32.57 17.23 1.67
CA ASN A 50 -32.85 16.98 3.10
C ASN A 50 -34.27 16.44 3.40
N PRO A 51 -35.37 17.03 2.91
CA PRO A 51 -36.71 16.50 3.15
C PRO A 51 -37.05 15.27 2.32
N LEU A 52 -36.43 15.06 1.15
CA LEU A 52 -36.59 13.81 0.39
C LEU A 52 -36.08 12.62 1.20
N ILE A 53 -34.95 12.80 1.91
CA ILE A 53 -34.42 11.76 2.79
C ILE A 53 -35.42 11.48 3.93
N LYS A 54 -36.04 12.52 4.51
CA LYS A 54 -37.09 12.36 5.55
C LYS A 54 -38.36 11.65 5.07
N LEU A 55 -38.61 11.58 3.77
CA LEU A 55 -39.72 10.79 3.22
C LEU A 55 -39.40 9.30 3.18
N ILE A 56 -38.13 8.95 2.98
CA ILE A 56 -37.64 7.57 2.93
C ILE A 56 -37.41 7.03 4.34
N ASP A 57 -36.80 7.84 5.20
CA ASP A 57 -36.51 7.51 6.59
C ASP A 57 -36.85 8.71 7.49
N LYS A 58 -37.90 8.55 8.30
CA LYS A 58 -38.38 9.61 9.21
C LYS A 58 -37.43 9.86 10.37
N ASP A 59 -36.62 8.88 10.74
CA ASP A 59 -35.68 8.96 11.84
C ASP A 59 -34.28 9.40 11.37
N PHE A 60 -34.10 9.57 10.06
CA PHE A 60 -32.87 10.07 9.48
C PHE A 60 -32.58 11.49 9.99
N ASN A 61 -31.48 11.61 10.73
CA ASN A 61 -30.99 12.88 11.25
C ASN A 61 -29.52 13.04 10.89
N ILE A 62 -29.25 13.85 9.88
CA ILE A 62 -27.89 14.11 9.41
C ILE A 62 -26.98 14.70 10.50
N ASN A 63 -27.55 15.41 11.48
CA ASN A 63 -26.78 15.96 12.61
C ASN A 63 -26.31 14.85 13.56
N LYS A 64 -27.09 13.76 13.71
CA LYS A 64 -26.69 12.59 14.50
C LYS A 64 -25.52 11.88 13.85
N TYR A 65 -25.61 11.63 12.54
CA TYR A 65 -24.50 11.05 11.77
C TYR A 65 -23.26 11.95 11.78
N TYR A 66 -23.43 13.26 11.62
CA TYR A 66 -22.33 14.21 11.75
C TYR A 66 -21.68 14.14 13.13
N TYR A 67 -22.46 14.07 14.20
CA TYR A 67 -21.95 14.00 15.57
C TYR A 67 -21.22 12.67 15.87
N GLU A 68 -21.75 11.54 15.39
CA GLU A 68 -21.07 10.24 15.49
C GLU A 68 -19.78 10.22 14.66
N PHE A 69 -19.81 10.79 13.46
CA PHE A 69 -18.64 10.92 12.60
C PHE A 69 -17.58 11.87 13.20
N SER A 70 -17.99 13.02 13.74
CA SER A 70 -17.06 13.97 14.37
C SER A 70 -16.44 13.39 15.63
N LYS A 71 -17.20 12.62 16.42
CA LYS A 71 -16.64 11.82 17.53
C LYS A 71 -15.59 10.83 17.05
N GLY A 72 -15.84 10.18 15.92
CA GLY A 72 -14.88 9.29 15.27
C GLY A 72 -13.68 9.98 14.62
N ILE A 73 -13.60 11.32 14.60
CA ILE A 73 -12.43 12.06 14.12
C ILE A 73 -11.62 12.65 15.28
N ASP A 74 -12.28 13.04 16.38
CA ASP A 74 -11.63 13.67 17.54
C ASP A 74 -11.17 12.69 18.62
N HIS A 75 -11.60 11.42 18.61
CA HIS A 75 -11.16 10.42 19.59
C HIS A 75 -9.78 9.83 19.24
N GLU A 76 -8.86 9.80 20.21
CA GLU A 76 -7.56 9.11 20.12
C GLU A 76 -7.69 7.65 19.65
N GLU A 77 -8.79 6.98 20.01
CA GLU A 77 -9.13 5.61 19.60
C GLU A 77 -9.32 5.47 18.06
N SER A 78 -9.79 6.52 17.40
CA SER A 78 -9.89 6.57 15.93
C SER A 78 -8.54 6.75 15.25
N LYS A 79 -7.63 7.51 15.88
CA LYS A 79 -6.25 7.63 15.43
C LYS A 79 -5.51 6.32 15.67
N GLU A 80 -5.69 5.71 16.83
CA GLU A 80 -5.07 4.43 17.18
C GLU A 80 -5.51 3.33 16.22
N SER A 81 -6.82 3.20 15.96
CA SER A 81 -7.31 2.27 14.95
C SER A 81 -6.76 2.58 13.56
N PHE A 82 -6.68 3.86 13.14
CA PHE A 82 -6.06 4.23 11.88
C PHE A 82 -4.58 3.81 11.80
N PHE A 83 -3.78 4.07 12.85
CA PHE A 83 -2.39 3.66 12.93
C PHE A 83 -2.24 2.13 12.91
N GLN A 84 -3.07 1.41 13.66
CA GLN A 84 -3.10 -0.07 13.62
C GLN A 84 -3.45 -0.59 12.23
N TYR A 85 -4.43 0.00 11.54
CA TYR A 85 -4.75 -0.37 10.17
C TYR A 85 -3.60 -0.05 9.22
N LYS A 86 -2.93 1.09 9.38
CA LYS A 86 -1.75 1.46 8.58
C LYS A 86 -0.62 0.44 8.77
N GLU A 87 -0.23 0.16 10.01
CA GLU A 87 0.82 -0.82 10.34
C GLU A 87 0.49 -2.21 9.79
N LYS A 88 -0.73 -2.69 10.04
CA LYS A 88 -1.20 -3.99 9.54
C LYS A 88 -1.17 -4.09 8.01
N ASN A 89 -1.48 -2.99 7.31
CA ASN A 89 -1.41 -2.95 5.85
C ASN A 89 0.03 -2.94 5.35
N ILE A 90 0.94 -2.22 6.03
CA ILE A 90 2.37 -2.22 5.72
C ILE A 90 2.94 -3.63 5.92
N GLU A 91 2.62 -4.28 7.04
CA GLU A 91 3.08 -5.63 7.37
C GLU A 91 2.60 -6.66 6.35
N ARG A 92 1.30 -6.65 6.00
CA ARG A 92 0.75 -7.54 4.96
C ARG A 92 1.39 -7.29 3.59
N THR A 93 1.66 -6.03 3.25
CA THR A 93 2.33 -5.69 1.98
C THR A 93 3.76 -6.20 1.98
N LYS A 94 4.50 -6.03 3.10
CA LYS A 94 5.85 -6.55 3.30
C LYS A 94 5.91 -8.07 3.19
N GLU A 95 4.97 -8.79 3.81
CA GLU A 95 4.85 -10.25 3.72
C GLU A 95 4.59 -10.70 2.27
N ASN A 96 3.62 -10.08 1.60
CA ASN A 96 3.30 -10.41 0.21
C ASN A 96 4.46 -10.11 -0.74
N PHE A 97 5.16 -9.00 -0.53
CA PHE A 97 6.32 -8.65 -1.34
C PHE A 97 7.47 -9.63 -1.14
N ASN A 98 7.77 -10.02 0.11
CA ASN A 98 8.75 -11.08 0.39
C ASN A 98 8.38 -12.40 -0.28
N LYS A 99 7.13 -12.85 -0.15
CA LYS A 99 6.68 -14.10 -0.76
C LYS A 99 6.80 -14.06 -2.29
N ASN A 100 6.35 -12.97 -2.91
CA ASN A 100 6.45 -12.80 -4.36
C ASN A 100 7.90 -12.76 -4.83
N LEU A 101 8.79 -12.08 -4.09
CA LEU A 101 10.21 -12.04 -4.40
C LEU A 101 10.85 -13.43 -4.30
N GLN A 102 10.53 -14.21 -3.26
CA GLN A 102 10.99 -15.59 -3.12
C GLN A 102 10.54 -16.46 -4.31
N GLU A 103 9.27 -16.36 -4.71
CA GLU A 103 8.75 -17.11 -5.84
C GLU A 103 9.42 -16.72 -7.16
N VAL A 104 9.67 -15.42 -7.38
CA VAL A 104 10.38 -14.93 -8.57
C VAL A 104 11.82 -15.46 -8.61
N VAL A 105 12.55 -15.35 -7.50
CA VAL A 105 13.93 -15.84 -7.41
C VAL A 105 13.99 -17.36 -7.60
N ASP A 106 13.12 -18.12 -6.95
CA ASP A 106 13.06 -19.59 -7.08
C ASP A 106 12.76 -20.02 -8.53
N LYS A 107 11.78 -19.37 -9.20
CA LYS A 107 11.47 -19.63 -10.61
C LYS A 107 12.68 -19.31 -11.52
N LYS A 108 13.34 -18.16 -11.33
CA LYS A 108 14.51 -17.77 -12.12
C LYS A 108 15.69 -18.74 -11.92
N LEU A 109 15.95 -19.15 -10.67
CA LEU A 109 17.01 -20.12 -10.37
C LEU A 109 16.71 -21.51 -10.95
N LYS A 110 15.48 -22.01 -10.86
CA LYS A 110 15.09 -23.29 -11.47
C LYS A 110 15.20 -23.28 -12.99
N ASN A 111 14.88 -22.15 -13.63
CA ASN A 111 15.01 -22.00 -15.08
C ASN A 111 16.47 -22.04 -15.53
N LYS A 112 17.37 -21.34 -14.82
CA LYS A 112 18.79 -21.28 -15.19
C LYS A 112 19.59 -22.51 -14.72
N PHE A 113 19.21 -23.10 -13.59
CA PHE A 113 19.91 -24.21 -12.94
C PHE A 113 18.96 -25.38 -12.62
N PRO A 114 18.41 -26.07 -13.63
CA PRO A 114 17.34 -27.07 -13.45
C PRO A 114 17.72 -28.31 -12.63
N LYS A 115 19.03 -28.53 -12.37
CA LYS A 115 19.53 -29.67 -11.58
C LYS A 115 19.74 -29.34 -10.09
N GLY A 116 19.64 -28.06 -9.69
CA GLY A 116 19.83 -27.61 -8.32
C GLY A 116 18.53 -27.66 -7.51
N LYS A 117 18.62 -28.01 -6.23
CA LYS A 117 17.55 -27.69 -5.25
C LYS A 117 17.92 -26.38 -4.58
N PHE A 118 17.01 -25.41 -4.62
CA PHE A 118 17.20 -24.10 -4.03
C PHE A 118 16.25 -23.89 -2.85
N LYS A 119 16.74 -23.22 -1.80
CA LYS A 119 15.93 -22.64 -0.74
C LYS A 119 16.21 -21.15 -0.73
N VAL A 120 15.19 -20.35 -0.98
CA VAL A 120 15.31 -18.89 -1.05
C VAL A 120 14.63 -18.29 0.17
N ASP A 121 15.33 -17.38 0.83
CA ASP A 121 14.81 -16.56 1.92
C ASP A 121 15.13 -15.11 1.60
N THR A 122 14.19 -14.20 1.82
CA THR A 122 14.31 -12.78 1.44
C THR A 122 13.89 -11.94 2.63
N LYS A 123 14.58 -10.82 2.82
CA LYS A 123 14.24 -9.82 3.82
C LYS A 123 14.01 -8.49 3.13
N VAL A 124 12.81 -7.96 3.33
CA VAL A 124 12.34 -6.67 2.81
C VAL A 124 11.94 -5.83 3.99
N GLU A 125 12.33 -4.56 4.00
CA GLU A 125 11.97 -3.59 5.03
C GLU A 125 11.20 -2.42 4.42
N PHE A 126 10.32 -1.81 5.21
CA PHE A 126 9.60 -0.62 4.81
C PHE A 126 10.25 0.61 5.43
N ASN A 127 10.62 1.59 4.62
CA ASN A 127 11.11 2.88 5.09
C ASN A 127 9.94 3.86 5.19
N GLU A 128 9.62 4.30 6.42
CA GLU A 128 8.53 5.24 6.67
C GLU A 128 8.82 6.66 6.15
N GLU A 129 10.08 7.09 6.12
CA GLU A 129 10.46 8.45 5.70
C GLU A 129 10.27 8.63 4.18
N ASP A 130 10.72 7.64 3.41
CA ASP A 130 10.67 7.67 1.94
C ASP A 130 9.42 6.99 1.36
N ASN A 131 8.56 6.42 2.23
CA ASN A 131 7.35 5.68 1.88
C ASN A 131 7.60 4.60 0.80
N ASN A 132 8.69 3.83 0.95
CA ASN A 132 9.12 2.82 -0.01
C ASN A 132 9.54 1.49 0.66
N PHE A 133 9.60 0.42 -0.14
CA PHE A 133 10.09 -0.89 0.30
C PHE A 133 11.50 -1.12 -0.22
N THR A 134 12.41 -1.55 0.66
CA THR A 134 13.81 -1.84 0.34
C THR A 134 14.13 -3.31 0.62
N ILE A 135 14.84 -3.96 -0.30
CA ILE A 135 15.32 -5.34 -0.11
C ILE A 135 16.64 -5.28 0.68
N GLU A 136 16.61 -5.72 1.94
CA GLU A 136 17.81 -5.77 2.78
C GLU A 136 18.72 -6.95 2.43
N GLY A 137 18.12 -8.06 2.01
CA GLY A 137 18.92 -9.19 1.59
C GLY A 137 18.16 -10.38 1.01
N ILE A 138 18.88 -11.15 0.20
CA ILE A 138 18.42 -12.39 -0.41
C ILE A 138 19.41 -13.48 -0.02
N LYS A 139 18.94 -14.49 0.72
CA LYS A 139 19.70 -15.68 1.10
C LYS A 139 19.27 -16.85 0.24
N VAL A 140 20.23 -17.45 -0.46
CA VAL A 140 20.00 -18.61 -1.32
C VAL A 140 20.83 -19.78 -0.82
N GLY A 141 20.16 -20.85 -0.39
CA GLY A 141 20.78 -22.15 -0.16
C GLY A 141 20.68 -23.01 -1.41
N PHE A 142 21.77 -23.67 -1.82
CA PHE A 142 21.76 -24.61 -2.94
C PHE A 142 22.30 -25.98 -2.55
N LYS A 143 21.69 -27.05 -3.09
CA LYS A 143 22.19 -28.42 -2.98
C LYS A 143 22.51 -28.97 -4.37
N ASP A 144 23.78 -29.34 -4.56
CA ASP A 144 24.30 -29.88 -5.81
C ASP A 144 24.11 -31.41 -5.87
N LYS A 145 23.71 -31.92 -7.04
CA LYS A 145 23.59 -33.36 -7.36
C LYS A 145 24.72 -33.87 -8.26
N ARG A 146 25.73 -33.05 -8.57
CA ARG A 146 26.93 -33.51 -9.28
C ARG A 146 27.63 -34.58 -8.44
N VAL A 147 27.68 -35.82 -8.94
CA VAL A 147 28.42 -36.94 -8.36
C VAL A 147 29.84 -36.47 -8.04
N GLU A 148 30.29 -36.68 -6.80
CA GLU A 148 31.67 -36.39 -6.39
C GLU A 148 32.62 -37.11 -7.35
N LYS A 149 33.30 -36.33 -8.20
CA LYS A 149 34.45 -36.86 -8.94
C LYS A 149 35.56 -37.00 -7.92
N VAL A 150 35.81 -38.24 -7.49
CA VAL A 150 36.85 -38.63 -6.53
C VAL A 150 38.14 -37.85 -6.84
N LYS A 151 38.49 -36.87 -5.99
CA LYS A 151 39.79 -36.20 -6.04
C LYS A 151 40.83 -37.30 -5.75
N LYS A 152 41.70 -37.57 -6.72
CA LYS A 152 42.78 -38.54 -6.57
C LYS A 152 43.67 -38.07 -5.41
N VAL A 153 43.80 -38.89 -4.38
CA VAL A 153 44.61 -38.61 -3.19
C VAL A 153 46.07 -38.47 -3.63
N GLN A 154 46.61 -37.25 -3.58
CA GLN A 154 48.05 -37.01 -3.49
C GLN A 154 48.31 -36.53 -2.07
N VAL A 155 48.98 -37.39 -1.30
CA VAL A 155 49.49 -37.07 0.02
C VAL A 155 50.67 -36.11 -0.17
N SER A 156 50.53 -34.87 0.28
CA SER A 156 51.66 -33.99 0.55
C SER A 156 51.31 -33.19 1.80
N ILE A 157 52.04 -33.49 2.87
CA ILE A 157 51.97 -32.88 4.18
C ILE A 157 52.67 -31.51 4.06
N ASN A 158 51.95 -30.42 4.31
CA ASN A 158 52.41 -29.24 5.06
C ASN A 158 51.37 -28.12 5.08
N GLU A 159 51.45 -27.35 6.16
CA GLU A 159 50.40 -26.65 6.90
C GLU A 159 49.93 -25.30 6.32
N ASN A 160 48.71 -24.94 6.73
CA ASN A 160 48.01 -23.64 6.67
C ASN A 160 47.44 -23.19 5.33
N ASP A 161 46.26 -23.71 5.01
CA ASP A 161 45.38 -23.21 3.95
C ASP A 161 44.01 -22.81 4.55
N ASN A 162 43.90 -21.54 4.96
CA ASN A 162 42.65 -20.90 5.38
C ASN A 162 42.00 -20.16 4.21
N ASN A 163 41.92 -20.81 3.04
CA ASN A 163 41.08 -20.36 1.94
C ASN A 163 39.93 -21.36 1.77
N SER A 164 38.80 -21.09 2.41
CA SER A 164 37.56 -21.77 2.05
C SER A 164 37.19 -21.39 0.63
N GLU A 165 37.52 -22.26 -0.33
CA GLU A 165 37.15 -22.17 -1.74
C GLU A 165 35.64 -21.86 -1.85
N GLU A 166 35.27 -20.61 -2.16
CA GLU A 166 33.90 -20.30 -2.60
C GLU A 166 33.61 -21.12 -3.86
N ASP A 167 32.73 -22.12 -3.72
CA ASP A 167 32.27 -23.01 -4.80
C ASP A 167 31.89 -22.16 -6.03
N GLU A 168 32.43 -22.47 -7.23
CA GLU A 168 32.21 -21.72 -8.47
C GLU A 168 30.71 -21.46 -8.72
N LEU A 169 29.86 -22.44 -8.34
CA LEU A 169 28.41 -22.33 -8.48
C LEU A 169 27.80 -21.21 -7.62
N SER A 170 28.38 -20.92 -6.46
CA SER A 170 27.92 -19.84 -5.56
C SER A 170 28.17 -18.46 -6.18
N LYS A 171 29.32 -18.29 -6.84
CA LYS A 171 29.69 -17.05 -7.56
C LYS A 171 28.77 -16.83 -8.75
N ASP A 172 28.47 -17.89 -9.51
CA ASP A 172 27.57 -17.83 -10.66
C ASP A 172 26.14 -17.45 -10.27
N ILE A 173 25.62 -18.01 -9.17
CA ILE A 173 24.29 -17.68 -8.65
C ILE A 173 24.24 -16.22 -8.19
N ARG A 174 25.26 -15.76 -7.46
CA ARG A 174 25.34 -14.37 -6.94
C ARG A 174 25.42 -13.35 -8.08
N ASN A 175 26.25 -13.61 -9.09
CA ASN A 175 26.37 -12.74 -10.26
C ASN A 175 25.06 -12.71 -11.05
N TYR A 176 24.45 -13.86 -11.30
CA TYR A 176 23.18 -13.93 -12.03
C TYR A 176 22.07 -13.12 -11.35
N LEU A 177 21.86 -13.30 -10.04
CA LEU A 177 20.80 -12.59 -9.32
C LEU A 177 21.08 -11.09 -9.24
N SER A 178 22.33 -10.67 -9.14
CA SER A 178 22.72 -9.26 -9.14
C SER A 178 22.37 -8.58 -10.47
N GLU A 179 22.73 -9.20 -11.60
CA GLU A 179 22.42 -8.67 -12.94
C GLU A 179 20.91 -8.67 -13.23
N GLU A 180 20.23 -9.77 -12.90
CA GLU A 180 18.85 -10.02 -13.28
C GLU A 180 17.83 -9.26 -12.41
N LEU A 181 18.22 -8.87 -11.19
CA LEU A 181 17.37 -8.10 -10.28
C LEU A 181 17.86 -6.66 -10.09
N GLY A 182 19.01 -6.28 -10.68
CA GLY A 182 19.60 -4.96 -10.50
C GLY A 182 20.04 -4.67 -9.07
N LEU A 183 20.37 -5.71 -8.30
CA LEU A 183 20.68 -5.62 -6.86
C LEU A 183 22.20 -5.70 -6.62
N SER A 184 22.69 -5.00 -5.60
CA SER A 184 24.10 -5.09 -5.21
C SER A 184 24.45 -6.54 -4.80
N LYS A 185 25.65 -6.97 -5.13
CA LYS A 185 26.15 -8.29 -4.72
C LYS A 185 26.21 -8.41 -3.20
N ASP A 186 26.39 -7.31 -2.47
CA ASP A 186 26.55 -7.30 -1.01
C ASP A 186 25.29 -7.75 -0.26
N ILE A 187 24.11 -7.51 -0.84
CA ILE A 187 22.83 -7.92 -0.25
C ILE A 187 22.44 -9.36 -0.61
N ILE A 188 23.21 -10.04 -1.46
CA ILE A 188 22.95 -11.42 -1.91
C ILE A 188 23.95 -12.37 -1.25
N SER A 189 23.45 -13.26 -0.39
CA SER A 189 24.23 -14.29 0.29
C SER A 189 23.89 -15.67 -0.28
N VAL A 190 24.88 -16.41 -0.77
CA VAL A 190 24.68 -17.75 -1.38
C VAL A 190 25.50 -18.78 -0.62
N ASN A 191 24.84 -19.78 -0.04
CA ASN A 191 25.49 -20.83 0.76
C ASN A 191 25.12 -22.22 0.26
N LYS A 192 26.05 -23.17 0.42
CA LYS A 192 25.81 -24.58 0.11
C LYS A 192 25.04 -25.27 1.25
N MET A 193 24.08 -26.13 0.92
CA MET A 193 23.22 -26.90 1.84
C MET A 193 23.51 -28.39 1.87
#